data_AF-A0A174U037-F1
#
_entry.id   AF-A0A174U037-F1
#
_cell.length_a   1.000
_cell.length_b   1.000
_cell.length_c   1.000
_cell.angle_alpha   90.00
_cell.angle_beta   90.00
_cell.angle_gamma   90.00
#
_symmetry.space_group_name_H-M   'P 1'
#
loop_
_entity.id
_entity.type
_entity.pdbx_description
1 polymer ?
#
loop_
_entity_poly.entity_id
_entity_poly.type
_entity_poly.pdbx_seq_one_letter_code
_entity_poly.pdbx_strand_id
1 'polypeptide(L)' 'MKKQNQSAHGRYVSAEKVQELFAQLGIELCAGRKRIRAARSDKSISIYVNGGTVNITFNEKGGKA' A
#
# COMPACT_ATOMS: atom_id res chain seq x y z
N MET A 1 -20.82 22.10 16.25
CA MET A 1 -19.99 21.51 15.16
C MET A 1 -20.52 20.10 14.88
N LYS A 2 -21.18 19.88 13.74
CA LYS A 2 -21.67 18.53 13.37
C LYS A 2 -20.45 17.66 13.06
N LYS A 3 -20.31 16.52 13.75
CA LYS A 3 -19.28 15.51 13.47
C LYS A 3 -19.45 15.08 12.02
N GLN A 4 -18.51 15.50 11.16
CA GLN A 4 -18.46 15.07 9.78
C GLN A 4 -18.37 13.54 9.76
N ASN A 5 -19.22 12.94 8.94
CA ASN A 5 -19.30 11.51 8.66
C ASN A 5 -17.89 10.88 8.70
N GLN A 6 -17.62 10.08 9.73
CA GLN A 6 -16.46 9.19 9.74
C GLN A 6 -16.68 8.23 8.57
N SER A 7 -16.02 8.50 7.44
CA SER A 7 -16.16 7.68 6.25
C SER A 7 -15.83 6.24 6.64
N ALA A 8 -16.64 5.27 6.20
CA ALA A 8 -16.35 3.84 6.37
C ALA A 8 -15.06 3.38 5.63
N HIS A 9 -14.33 4.32 5.02
CA HIS A 9 -13.22 4.10 4.09
C HIS A 9 -11.83 4.32 4.71
N GLY A 10 -11.74 4.51 6.02
CA GLY A 10 -10.45 4.54 6.72
C GLY A 10 -10.38 5.59 7.82
N ARG A 11 -9.25 5.56 8.54
CA ARG A 11 -8.92 6.50 9.61
C ARG A 11 -7.74 7.35 9.18
N TYR A 12 -7.78 8.64 9.51
CA TYR A 12 -6.60 9.49 9.42
C TYR A 12 -5.50 8.95 10.35
N VAL A 13 -4.37 8.61 9.76
CA VAL A 13 -3.14 8.20 10.45
C VAL A 13 -2.06 9.22 10.13
N SER A 14 -1.05 9.32 11.00
CA SER A 14 0.08 10.22 10.73
C SER A 14 0.91 9.70 9.55
N ALA A 15 1.64 10.60 8.90
CA ALA A 15 2.51 10.23 7.79
C ALA A 15 3.61 9.25 8.25
N GLU A 16 4.14 9.45 9.45
CA GLU A 16 5.18 8.60 10.06
C GLU A 16 4.69 7.17 10.21
N LYS A 17 3.43 6.98 10.66
CA LYS A 17 2.85 5.66 10.79
C LYS A 17 2.73 4.94 9.45
N VAL A 18 2.43 5.67 8.38
CA VAL A 18 2.38 5.11 7.01
C VAL A 18 3.78 4.74 6.52
N GLN A 19 4.79 5.57 6.80
CA GLN A 19 6.18 5.28 6.47
C GLN A 19 6.68 4.01 7.17
N GLU A 20 6.40 3.86 8.47
CA GLU A 20 6.75 2.66 9.25
C GLU A 20 6.12 1.39 8.66
N LEU A 21 4.83 1.46 8.30
CA LEU A 21 4.12 0.35 7.66
C LEU A 21 4.79 -0.07 6.34
N PHE A 22 5.17 0.88 5.48
CA PHE A 22 5.85 0.56 4.23
C PHE A 22 7.25 -0.02 4.46
N ALA A 23 8.00 0.47 5.46
CA ALA A 23 9.31 -0.06 5.79
C ALA A 23 9.23 -1.52 6.27
N GLN A 24 8.30 -1.82 7.19
CA GLN A 24 8.08 -3.18 7.69
C GLN A 24 7.65 -4.12 6.57
N LEU A 25 6.68 -3.72 5.76
CA LEU A 25 6.22 -4.51 4.61
C LEU A 25 7.38 -4.81 3.64
N GLY A 26 8.24 -3.83 3.36
CA GLY A 26 9.42 -4.01 2.51
C GLY A 26 10.38 -5.07 3.07
N ILE A 27 10.63 -5.05 4.39
CA ILE A 27 11.47 -6.03 5.07
C ILE A 27 10.86 -7.43 4.96
N GLU A 28 9.58 -7.58 5.30
CA GLU A 28 8.88 -8.88 5.25
C GLU A 28 8.88 -9.48 3.84
N LEU A 29 8.61 -8.68 2.81
CA LEU A 29 8.61 -9.14 1.43
C LEU A 29 10.00 -9.56 0.93
N CYS A 30 11.06 -8.99 1.49
CA CYS A 30 12.45 -9.25 1.11
C CYS A 30 13.16 -10.29 1.99
N ALA A 31 12.59 -10.64 3.15
CA ALA A 31 13.22 -11.52 4.12
C ALA A 31 13.61 -12.88 3.49
N GLY A 32 14.88 -13.27 3.67
CA GLY A 32 15.42 -14.54 3.16
C GLY A 32 15.57 -14.60 1.63
N ARG A 33 15.36 -13.50 0.89
CA ARG A 33 15.39 -13.48 -0.57
C ARG A 33 16.53 -12.60 -1.08
N LYS A 34 17.40 -13.17 -1.93
CA LYS A 34 18.48 -12.42 -2.61
C LYS A 34 17.96 -11.51 -3.74
N ARG A 35 16.82 -11.86 -4.32
CA ARG A 35 16.17 -11.12 -5.43
C ARG A 35 14.66 -11.20 -5.28
N ILE A 36 13.98 -10.14 -5.68
CA ILE A 36 12.53 -10.04 -5.69
C ILE A 36 12.07 -9.74 -7.11
N ARG A 37 11.05 -10.45 -7.57
CA ARG A 37 10.37 -10.10 -8.83
C ARG A 37 9.38 -8.98 -8.51
N ALA A 38 9.57 -7.84 -9.12
CA ALA A 38 8.66 -6.70 -9.02
C ALA A 38 8.50 -6.01 -10.38
N ALA A 39 7.36 -5.37 -10.57
CA ALA A 39 7.08 -4.54 -11.74
C ALA A 39 6.50 -3.20 -11.25
N ARG A 40 6.83 -2.13 -11.96
CA ARG A 40 6.22 -0.81 -11.75
C ARG A 40 5.57 -0.37 -13.05
N SER A 41 4.35 0.13 -12.93
CA SER A 41 3.61 0.82 -13.98
C SER A 41 3.35 2.28 -13.59
N ASP A 42 2.66 3.00 -14.45
CA ASP A 42 2.10 4.31 -14.17
C ASP A 42 1.10 4.28 -13.00
N LYS A 43 0.32 3.20 -12.90
CA LYS A 43 -0.80 3.07 -11.95
C LYS A 43 -0.53 2.12 -10.80
N SER A 44 0.58 1.39 -10.79
CA SER A 44 0.84 0.41 -9.74
C SER A 44 2.30 0.06 -9.51
N ILE A 45 2.56 -0.53 -8.34
CA ILE A 45 3.74 -1.34 -8.05
C ILE A 45 3.24 -2.73 -7.69
N SER A 46 3.73 -3.76 -8.38
CA SER A 46 3.41 -5.16 -8.15
C SER A 46 4.64 -5.91 -7.67
N ILE A 47 4.55 -6.57 -6.52
CA ILE A 47 5.61 -7.41 -5.96
C ILE A 47 5.11 -8.85 -5.94
N TYR A 48 5.81 -9.73 -6.66
CA TYR A 48 5.43 -11.14 -6.77
C TYR A 48 6.06 -11.94 -5.64
N VAL A 49 5.23 -12.70 -4.93
CA VAL A 49 5.64 -13.55 -3.80
C VAL A 49 5.20 -14.99 -4.06
N ASN A 50 5.83 -15.97 -3.39
CA ASN A 50 5.42 -17.37 -3.53
C ASN A 50 3.99 -17.55 -3.03
N GLY A 51 3.04 -17.70 -3.96
CA GLY A 51 1.61 -17.86 -3.67
C GLY A 51 0.75 -16.62 -3.95
N GLY A 52 1.31 -15.50 -4.45
CA GLY A 52 0.49 -14.33 -4.77
C GLY A 52 1.23 -13.10 -5.24
N THR A 53 0.56 -11.95 -5.15
CA THR A 53 1.12 -10.65 -5.54
C THR A 53 0.63 -9.59 -4.57
N VAL A 54 1.56 -8.74 -4.10
CA VAL A 54 1.24 -7.51 -3.38
C VAL A 54 1.17 -6.37 -4.39
N ASN A 55 0.05 -5.65 -4.43
CA ASN A 55 -0.18 -4.54 -5.35
C ASN A 55 -0.42 -3.23 -4.58
N ILE A 56 0.38 -2.22 -4.89
CA ILE A 56 0.13 -0.83 -4.49
C ILE A 56 -0.44 -0.13 -5.72
N THR A 57 -1.68 0.35 -5.65
CA THR A 57 -2.35 1.02 -6.78
C THR A 57 -2.43 2.52 -6.53
N PHE A 58 -1.97 3.31 -7.48
CA PHE A 58 -2.13 4.75 -7.50
C PHE A 58 -3.47 5.08 -8.16
N ASN A 59 -4.52 5.15 -7.35
CA ASN A 59 -5.81 5.59 -7.84
C ASN A 59 -5.76 7.09 -8.16
N GLU A 60 -6.36 7.48 -9.28
CA GLU A 60 -6.68 8.88 -9.54
C GLU A 60 -7.57 9.41 -8.41
N LYS A 61 -7.53 10.73 -8.15
CA LYS A 61 -8.36 11.35 -7.10
C LYS A 61 -9.82 10.96 -7.29
N GLY A 62 -10.32 10.13 -6.37
CA GLY A 62 -11.69 9.63 -6.39
C GLY A 62 -11.84 8.46 -7.34
N GLY A 63 -11.78 7.24 -6.80
CA GLY A 63 -12.42 6.12 -7.48
C GLY A 63 -13.86 6.55 -7.80
N LYS A 64 -14.26 6.42 -9.07
CA LYS A 64 -15.68 6.54 -9.39
C LYS A 64 -16.39 5.49 -8.54
N ALA A 65 -17.24 5.98 -7.64
CA ALA A 65 -18.17 5.16 -6.87
C ALA A 65 -19.12 4.40 -7.81
#